data_AF-A0A3D0CF17-F1
#
_entry.id   AF-A0A3D0CF17-F1
#
_cell.length_a   1.000
_cell.length_b   1.000
_cell.length_c   1.000
_cell.angle_alpha   90.00
_cell.angle_beta   90.00
_cell.angle_gamma   90.00
#
_symmetry.space_group_name_H-M   'P 1'
#
loop_
_entity.id
_entity.type
_entity.pdbx_description
1 polymer ?
#
loop_
_entity_poly.entity_id
_entity_poly.type
_entity_poly.pdbx_seq_one_letter_code
_entity_poly.pdbx_strand_id
1 'polypeptide(L)'
;MTIQTLQHVKNNALFTGTDKAIDKNYKHKGIPVILQQSVAFIVLLLISPLLLLVLILIKAESSGSALFSQTRVGENGRHFKMYKFRSMYLKTDPNYHEPDPTQSSREGVCKKYINDPRIT
;
A
#
# COMPACT_ATOMS: atom_id res chain seq x y z
N MET A 1 3.90 16.99 -34.70
CA MET A 1 4.34 15.58 -34.66
C MET A 1 4.13 14.97 -33.25
N THR A 2 3.00 15.22 -32.58
CA THR A 2 2.80 14.83 -31.17
C THR A 2 1.51 14.04 -30.91
N ILE A 3 0.71 13.79 -31.95
CA ILE A 3 -0.56 13.05 -31.83
C ILE A 3 -0.34 11.52 -31.94
N GLN A 4 0.79 11.06 -32.50
CA GLN A 4 1.07 9.64 -32.70
C GLN A 4 1.44 8.87 -31.42
N THR A 5 1.84 9.54 -30.33
CA THR A 5 2.16 8.86 -29.05
C THR A 5 0.91 8.35 -28.31
N LEU A 6 -0.27 8.94 -28.56
CA LEU A 6 -1.51 8.54 -27.88
C LEU A 6 -2.12 7.24 -28.43
N GLN A 7 -1.77 6.81 -29.65
CA GLN A 7 -2.27 5.55 -30.21
C GLN A 7 -1.46 4.33 -29.76
N HIS A 8 -0.18 4.51 -29.38
CA HIS A 8 0.67 3.39 -28.94
C HIS A 8 0.41 2.96 -27.48
N VAL A 9 -0.26 3.79 -26.67
CA VAL A 9 -0.63 3.45 -25.28
C VAL A 9 -1.96 2.67 -25.20
N LYS A 10 -2.73 2.60 -26.29
CA LYS A 10 -3.97 1.78 -26.36
C LYS A 10 -3.72 0.26 -26.37
N ASN A 11 -2.46 -0.18 -26.29
CA ASN A 11 -2.09 -1.59 -26.13
C ASN A 11 -1.97 -2.04 -24.66
N ASN A 12 -2.63 -1.34 -23.73
CA ASN A 12 -2.79 -1.79 -22.34
C ASN A 12 -3.83 -2.92 -22.17
N ALA A 13 -4.11 -3.67 -23.23
CA ALA A 13 -4.75 -4.98 -23.18
C ALA A 13 -3.85 -6.06 -22.51
N LEU A 14 -2.67 -5.69 -22.01
CA LEU A 14 -1.72 -6.60 -21.35
C LEU A 14 -1.78 -6.57 -19.81
N PHE A 15 -2.61 -5.72 -19.21
CA PHE A 15 -2.82 -5.66 -17.75
C PHE A 15 -4.27 -5.92 -17.33
N THR A 16 -5.10 -6.49 -18.20
CA THR A 16 -6.26 -7.25 -17.74
C THR A 16 -5.72 -8.53 -17.15
N GLY A 17 -5.39 -8.47 -15.85
CA GLY A 17 -4.91 -9.60 -15.07
C GLY A 17 -5.84 -10.76 -15.27
N THR A 18 -5.44 -11.68 -16.14
CA THR A 18 -5.93 -13.04 -16.08
C THR A 18 -5.64 -13.48 -14.65
N ASP A 19 -6.69 -13.64 -13.85
CA ASP A 19 -6.70 -14.45 -12.64
C ASP A 19 -6.27 -15.85 -13.06
N LYS A 20 -4.97 -16.04 -13.31
CA LYS A 20 -4.40 -17.36 -13.56
C LYS A 20 -4.78 -18.15 -12.33
N ALA A 21 -5.57 -19.20 -12.54
CA ALA A 21 -6.02 -20.11 -11.51
C ALA A 21 -4.78 -20.57 -10.73
N ILE A 22 -4.55 -19.92 -9.59
CA ILE A 22 -3.35 -20.15 -8.80
C ILE A 22 -3.47 -21.59 -8.27
N ASP A 23 -2.41 -22.36 -8.45
CA ASP A 23 -2.37 -23.78 -8.14
C ASP A 23 -2.66 -24.03 -6.64
N LYS A 24 -3.88 -24.44 -6.29
CA LYS A 24 -4.29 -24.61 -4.89
C LYS A 24 -3.48 -25.65 -4.10
N ASN A 25 -2.59 -26.40 -4.76
CA ASN A 25 -1.73 -27.42 -4.16
C ASN A 25 -0.44 -26.81 -3.59
N TYR A 26 -0.60 -25.91 -2.62
CA TYR A 26 0.54 -25.33 -1.91
C TYR A 26 1.02 -26.29 -0.81
N LYS A 27 2.12 -27.01 -1.09
CA LYS A 27 2.84 -27.75 -0.06
C LYS A 27 3.75 -26.78 0.69
N HIS A 28 3.28 -26.25 1.82
CA HIS A 28 4.11 -25.40 2.68
C HIS A 28 5.36 -26.17 3.13
N LYS A 29 6.53 -25.74 2.64
CA LYS A 29 7.84 -26.22 3.10
C LYS A 29 8.33 -25.27 4.20
N GLY A 30 7.80 -25.41 5.42
CA GLY A 30 8.17 -24.52 6.53
C GLY A 30 7.27 -24.67 7.75
N ILE A 31 7.12 -23.59 8.53
CA ILE A 31 6.25 -23.53 9.71
C ILE A 31 4.80 -23.80 9.30
N PRO A 32 4.06 -24.67 10.01
CA PRO A 32 2.65 -24.95 9.68
C PRO A 32 1.81 -23.67 9.71
N VAL A 33 0.98 -23.45 8.69
CA VAL A 33 0.12 -22.26 8.55
C VAL A 33 -0.77 -22.05 9.76
N ILE A 34 -1.28 -23.15 10.35
CA ILE A 34 -2.12 -23.12 11.53
C ILE A 34 -1.39 -22.46 12.71
N LEU A 35 -0.09 -22.77 12.88
CA LEU A 35 0.72 -22.15 13.93
C LEU A 35 0.97 -20.67 13.65
N GLN A 36 1.22 -20.30 12.40
CA GLN A 36 1.39 -18.89 12.02
C GLN A 36 0.10 -18.09 12.27
N GLN A 37 -1.06 -18.64 11.91
CA GLN A 37 -2.36 -18.02 12.11
C GLN A 37 -2.73 -17.91 13.59
N SER A 38 -2.47 -18.94 14.40
CA SER A 38 -2.78 -18.90 15.83
C SER A 38 -1.92 -17.87 16.57
N VAL A 39 -0.62 -17.83 16.29
CA VAL A 39 0.29 -16.83 16.87
C VAL A 39 -0.11 -15.42 16.43
N ALA A 40 -0.40 -15.22 15.14
CA ALA A 40 -0.86 -13.92 14.65
C ALA A 40 -2.16 -13.46 15.31
N PHE A 41 -3.13 -14.37 15.51
CA PHE A 41 -4.39 -14.05 16.16
C PHE A 41 -4.20 -13.64 17.62
N ILE A 42 -3.39 -14.38 18.38
CA ILE A 42 -3.10 -14.09 19.79
C ILE A 42 -2.41 -12.72 19.92
N VAL A 43 -1.39 -12.47 19.10
CA VAL A 43 -0.66 -11.19 19.10
C VAL A 43 -1.57 -10.03 18.71
N LEU A 44 -2.43 -10.22 17.70
CA LEU A 44 -3.40 -9.21 17.29
C LEU A 44 -4.36 -8.85 18.43
N LEU A 45 -4.85 -9.84 19.18
CA LEU A 45 -5.76 -9.62 20.30
C LEU A 45 -5.08 -8.85 21.43
N LEU A 46 -3.84 -9.21 21.76
CA LEU A 46 -3.05 -8.52 22.79
C LEU A 46 -2.73 -7.05 22.42
N ILE A 47 -2.43 -6.78 21.15
CA ILE A 47 -2.08 -5.43 20.67
C ILE A 47 -3.33 -4.64 20.24
N SER A 48 -4.50 -5.28 20.13
CA SER A 48 -5.76 -4.64 19.72
C SER A 48 -6.12 -3.33 20.45
N PRO A 49 -5.97 -3.18 21.79
CA PRO A 49 -6.26 -1.90 22.44
C PRO A 49 -5.31 -0.78 21.98
N LEU A 50 -4.04 -1.10 21.73
CA LEU A 50 -3.06 -0.15 21.21
C LEU A 50 -3.39 0.22 19.76
N LEU A 51 -3.76 -0.75 18.91
CA LEU A 51 -4.17 -0.48 17.53
C LEU A 51 -5.41 0.42 17.48
N LEU A 52 -6.36 0.23 18.41
CA LEU A 52 -7.57 1.05 18.50
C LEU A 52 -7.24 2.48 18.94
N LEU A 53 -6.32 2.65 19.89
CA LEU A 53 -5.83 3.97 20.30
C LEU A 53 -5.19 4.71 19.11
N VAL A 54 -4.30 4.05 18.37
CA VAL A 54 -3.66 4.61 17.16
C VAL A 54 -4.70 4.96 16.10
N LEU A 55 -5.72 4.11 15.91
CA LEU A 55 -6.81 4.37 14.97
C LEU A 55 -7.57 5.67 15.32
N ILE A 56 -7.84 5.90 16.61
CA ILE A 56 -8.51 7.11 17.10
C ILE A 56 -7.62 8.35 16.86
N LEU A 57 -6.33 8.27 17.18
CA LEU A 57 -5.38 9.37 16.97
C LEU A 57 -5.32 9.80 15.50
N ILE A 58 -5.20 8.82 14.58
CA ILE A 58 -5.15 9.10 13.14
C ILE A 58 -6.47 9.73 12.63
N LYS A 59 -7.62 9.29 13.17
CA LYS A 59 -8.92 9.87 12.82
C LYS A 59 -9.13 11.27 13.40
N ALA A 60 -8.50 11.57 14.54
CA ALA A 60 -8.55 12.88 15.18
C ALA A 60 -7.67 13.90 14.43
N GLU A 61 -6.51 13.48 13.94
CA GLU A 61 -5.58 14.36 13.23
C GLU A 61 -6.05 14.72 11.81
N SER A 62 -6.64 13.74 11.10
CA SER A 62 -6.87 13.87 9.67
C SER A 62 -8.15 13.13 9.25
N SER A 63 -8.95 13.78 8.40
CA SER A 63 -10.25 13.28 7.99
C SER A 63 -10.13 12.10 7.01
N GLY A 64 -10.81 10.98 7.29
CA GLY A 64 -10.90 9.83 6.39
C GLY A 64 -10.47 8.49 7.01
N SER A 65 -10.29 7.46 6.17
CA SER A 65 -9.95 6.09 6.61
C SER A 65 -8.55 6.00 7.20
N ALA A 66 -8.44 5.64 8.49
CA ALA A 66 -7.16 5.49 9.18
C ALA A 66 -6.32 4.30 8.69
N LEU A 67 -6.91 3.37 7.93
CA LEU A 67 -6.20 2.29 7.27
C LEU A 67 -6.01 2.59 5.78
N PHE A 68 -4.78 2.38 5.30
CA PHE A 68 -4.39 2.43 3.91
C PHE A 68 -4.11 1.01 3.40
N SER A 69 -4.56 0.70 2.18
CA SER A 69 -4.35 -0.60 1.55
C SER A 69 -3.55 -0.46 0.26
N GLN A 70 -2.54 -1.30 0.08
CA GLN A 70 -1.75 -1.35 -1.15
C GLN A 70 -1.62 -2.80 -1.63
N THR A 71 -1.88 -3.04 -2.92
CA THR A 71 -1.66 -4.35 -3.53
C THR A 71 -0.16 -4.60 -3.70
N ARG A 72 0.32 -5.76 -3.24
CA ARG A 72 1.70 -6.22 -3.41
C ARG A 72 1.71 -7.64 -3.97
N VAL A 73 2.80 -7.98 -4.63
CA VAL A 73 3.06 -9.33 -5.13
C VAL A 73 3.63 -10.16 -3.99
N GLY A 74 2.94 -11.23 -3.64
CA GLY A 74 3.35 -12.20 -2.63
C GLY A 74 3.99 -13.46 -3.23
N GLU A 75 4.02 -14.52 -2.44
CA GLU A 75 4.55 -15.82 -2.83
C GLU A 75 3.93 -16.32 -4.15
N ASN A 76 4.78 -16.83 -5.05
CA ASN A 76 4.41 -17.37 -6.37
C ASN A 76 3.61 -16.39 -7.25
N GLY A 77 3.83 -15.09 -7.08
CA GLY A 77 3.15 -14.07 -7.89
C GLY A 77 1.72 -13.76 -7.44
N ARG A 78 1.26 -14.35 -6.32
CA ARG A 78 -0.09 -14.10 -5.79
C ARG A 78 -0.18 -12.67 -5.25
N HIS A 79 -1.05 -11.87 -5.83
CA HIS A 79 -1.30 -10.51 -5.36
C HIS A 79 -2.09 -10.55 -4.04
N PHE A 80 -1.72 -9.70 -3.09
CA PHE A 80 -2.47 -9.52 -1.85
C PHE A 80 -2.52 -8.06 -1.43
N LYS A 81 -3.55 -7.68 -0.67
CA LYS A 81 -3.68 -6.34 -0.12
C LYS A 81 -2.93 -6.26 1.20
N MET A 82 -1.92 -5.39 1.26
CA MET A 82 -1.20 -5.04 2.47
C MET A 82 -1.91 -3.88 3.17
N TYR A 83 -2.36 -4.10 4.40
CA TYR A 83 -2.97 -3.08 5.24
C TYR A 83 -1.93 -2.45 6.16
N LYS A 84 -1.97 -1.12 6.27
CA LYS A 84 -1.15 -0.35 7.23
C LYS A 84 -1.92 0.86 7.72
N PHE A 85 -1.47 1.44 8.84
CA PHE A 85 -1.95 2.74 9.27
C PHE A 85 -1.57 3.82 8.25
N ARG A 86 -2.49 4.78 8.09
CA ARG A 86 -2.29 5.96 7.26
C ARG A 86 -1.28 6.88 7.95
N SER A 87 -0.25 7.28 7.22
CA SER A 87 0.77 8.23 7.67
C SER A 87 0.89 9.43 6.73
N MET A 88 0.00 9.55 5.74
CA MET A 88 0.02 10.63 4.77
C MET A 88 -1.36 11.25 4.67
N TYR A 89 -1.41 12.58 4.55
CA TYR A 89 -2.63 13.33 4.27
C TYR A 89 -3.24 12.92 2.93
N LEU A 90 -4.57 12.87 2.86
CA LEU A 90 -5.28 12.73 1.60
C LEU A 90 -5.25 14.06 0.86
N LYS A 91 -5.35 14.03 -0.48
CA LYS A 91 -5.48 15.26 -1.29
C LYS A 91 -6.66 16.15 -0.91
N THR A 92 -7.67 15.58 -0.24
CA THR A 92 -8.87 16.28 0.23
C THR A 92 -8.69 16.90 1.62
N ASP A 93 -7.61 16.59 2.32
CA ASP A 93 -7.32 17.11 3.66
C ASP A 93 -6.79 18.55 3.54
N PRO A 94 -7.26 19.51 4.35
CA PRO A 94 -6.79 20.90 4.31
C PRO A 94 -5.28 21.04 4.60
N ASN A 95 -4.68 20.10 5.33
CA ASN A 95 -3.25 20.11 5.66
C ASN A 95 -2.37 19.49 4.54
N TYR A 96 -2.97 19.05 3.44
CA TYR A 96 -2.24 18.48 2.32
C TYR A 96 -1.51 19.57 1.50
N HIS A 97 -0.20 19.43 1.39
CA HIS A 97 0.63 20.25 0.50
C HIS A 97 1.38 19.38 -0.51
N GLU A 98 1.38 19.79 -1.78
CA GLU A 98 2.16 19.09 -2.81
C GLU A 98 3.66 19.38 -2.59
N PRO A 99 4.53 18.35 -2.60
CA PRO A 99 5.97 18.53 -2.41
C PRO A 99 6.58 19.26 -3.60
N ASP A 100 7.48 20.22 -3.30
CA ASP A 100 8.24 20.93 -4.32
C ASP A 100 9.13 19.94 -5.10
N PRO A 101 8.97 19.84 -6.43
CA PRO A 101 9.75 18.92 -7.26
C PRO A 101 11.27 19.14 -7.21
N THR A 102 11.74 20.33 -6.84
CA THR A 102 13.17 20.68 -6.76
C THR A 102 13.85 20.14 -5.52
N GLN A 103 13.10 19.83 -4.46
CA GLN A 103 13.62 19.34 -3.18
C GLN A 103 13.85 17.82 -3.14
N SER A 104 13.75 17.15 -4.30
CA SER A 104 14.04 15.72 -4.39
C SER A 104 15.51 15.46 -4.07
N SER A 105 15.76 14.55 -3.13
CA SER A 105 17.10 14.06 -2.79
C SER A 105 17.65 13.07 -3.82
N ARG A 106 16.87 12.80 -4.88
CA ARG A 106 17.25 11.93 -5.99
C ARG A 106 17.06 12.66 -7.31
N GLU A 107 18.02 12.46 -8.20
CA GLU A 107 17.95 12.91 -9.58
C GLU A 107 17.17 11.90 -10.45
N GLY A 108 16.57 12.39 -11.53
CA GLY A 108 15.78 11.59 -12.46
C GLY A 108 14.28 11.49 -12.11
N VAL A 109 13.60 10.48 -12.65
CA VAL A 109 12.13 10.33 -12.56
C VAL A 109 11.69 9.93 -11.15
N CYS A 110 12.53 9.18 -10.43
CA CYS A 110 12.24 8.70 -9.09
C CYS A 110 12.50 9.78 -8.02
N LYS A 111 11.50 10.62 -7.78
CA LYS A 111 11.58 11.63 -6.72
C LYS A 111 11.52 10.99 -5.33
N LYS A 112 12.42 11.38 -4.45
CA LYS A 112 12.42 10.99 -3.04
C LYS A 112 12.67 12.23 -2.20
N TYR A 113 11.74 12.54 -1.31
CA TYR A 113 11.83 13.69 -0.42
C TYR A 113 12.25 13.19 0.97
N ILE A 114 13.24 13.84 1.59
CA ILE A 114 13.60 13.58 3.00
C ILE A 114 12.53 14.17 3.91
N ASN A 115 12.14 15.42 3.65
CA ASN A 115 11.07 16.12 4.35
C ASN A 115 9.86 16.19 3.42
N ASP A 116 8.97 15.20 3.49
CA ASP A 116 7.76 15.16 2.66
C ASP A 116 6.60 15.85 3.40
N PRO A 117 6.08 16.99 2.90
CA PRO A 117 5.01 17.75 3.56
C PRO A 117 3.66 17.02 3.59
N ARG A 118 3.56 15.86 2.93
CA ARG A 118 2.34 15.05 2.93
C ARG A 118 2.25 14.11 4.13
N ILE A 119 3.30 13.99 4.94
CA ILE A 119 3.35 13.08 6.10
C ILE A 119 2.70 13.76 7.32
N THR A 120 1.92 12.99 8.07
CA THR A 120 1.33 13.31 9.39
C THR A 120 2.32 13.04 10.51
#